data_AF-A0AA41SL08-F1
#
_entry.id   AF-A0AA41SL08-F1
#
_cell.length_a   1.000
_cell.length_b   1.000
_cell.length_c   1.000
_cell.angle_alpha   90.00
_cell.angle_beta   90.00
_cell.angle_gamma   90.00
#
_symmetry.space_group_name_H-M   'P 1'
#
loop_
_entity.id
_entity.type
_entity.pdbx_description
1 polymer ?
#
loop_
_entity_poly.entity_id
_entity_poly.type
_entity_poly.pdbx_seq_one_letter_code
_entity_poly.pdbx_strand_id
1 'polypeptide(L)'
;MMQGGIWTNAEDEILKSGVTKYGSNQWSRISTLLPRKSAVHCKARWCQWLHPSIIKSVEWTREEDEKLLHLSKIMPSQWKTIAPMVGRTSTQCIDRYEKLLDAACGEDSKSYCDRDPRKLRPGEIDPNPESRPARPDPVDMDNDEKEMLSAARARLANTSGKKAKRRAREKMHEEARRLASLQKKRELVAAGIIDTEQQRERGKFTDYNAEIFLEKKPPSGFYDATHEDRRSVQNHHLTTRGV
;
A
#
# COMPACT_ATOMS: atom_id res chain seq x y z
N MET A 1 9.99 -12.83 23.68
CA MET A 1 9.56 -13.05 22.28
C MET A 1 8.11 -12.59 22.19
N MET A 2 7.76 -11.72 21.23
CA MET A 2 6.36 -11.31 21.05
C MET A 2 5.57 -12.52 20.56
N GLN A 3 4.73 -13.07 21.44
CA GLN A 3 3.90 -14.22 21.15
C GLN A 3 2.83 -13.78 20.13
N GLY A 4 2.88 -14.36 18.93
CA GLY A 4 1.94 -14.05 17.85
C GLY A 4 0.54 -14.48 18.27
N GLY A 5 -0.29 -13.53 18.69
CA GLY A 5 -1.69 -13.78 18.99
C GLY A 5 -2.47 -14.19 17.73
N ILE A 6 -3.68 -14.71 17.95
CA ILE A 6 -4.63 -15.12 16.89
C ILE A 6 -4.85 -13.96 15.91
N TRP A 7 -4.99 -14.29 14.62
CA TRP A 7 -5.29 -13.32 13.56
C TRP A 7 -6.75 -12.88 13.60
N THR A 8 -6.99 -11.58 13.49
CA THR A 8 -8.34 -11.02 13.30
C THR A 8 -8.59 -10.70 11.83
N ASN A 9 -9.86 -10.52 11.45
CA ASN A 9 -10.21 -10.14 10.07
C ASN A 9 -9.62 -8.77 9.73
N ALA A 10 -9.66 -7.83 10.67
CA ALA A 10 -9.02 -6.52 10.53
C ALA A 10 -7.51 -6.62 10.21
N GLU A 11 -6.76 -7.48 10.93
CA GLU A 11 -5.34 -7.70 10.66
C GLU A 11 -5.10 -8.35 9.29
N ASP A 12 -5.92 -9.33 8.90
CA ASP A 12 -5.85 -9.98 7.59
C ASP A 12 -6.11 -8.98 6.45
N GLU A 13 -7.06 -8.05 6.58
CA GLU A 13 -7.32 -6.99 5.60
C GLU A 13 -6.18 -5.98 5.49
N ILE A 14 -5.58 -5.59 6.61
CA ILE A 14 -4.37 -4.74 6.62
C ILE A 14 -3.22 -5.47 5.90
N LEU A 15 -3.04 -6.77 6.16
CA LEU A 15 -2.00 -7.58 5.54
C LEU A 15 -2.20 -7.68 4.02
N LYS A 16 -3.43 -7.98 3.57
CA LYS A 16 -3.78 -7.99 2.13
C LYS A 16 -3.47 -6.64 1.47
N SER A 17 -3.96 -5.56 2.06
CA SER A 17 -3.74 -4.20 1.54
C SER A 17 -2.26 -3.81 1.50
N GLY A 18 -1.50 -4.23 2.51
CA GLY A 18 -0.05 -4.06 2.58
C GLY A 18 0.68 -4.79 1.47
N VAL A 19 0.32 -6.05 1.21
CA VAL A 19 0.89 -6.85 0.10
C VAL A 19 0.51 -6.26 -1.26
N THR A 20 -0.71 -5.77 -1.44
CA THR A 20 -1.10 -5.08 -2.69
C THR A 20 -0.27 -3.82 -2.94
N LYS A 21 0.07 -3.04 -1.91
CA LYS A 21 0.86 -1.81 -2.05
C LYS A 21 2.37 -2.05 -2.17
N TYR A 22 2.93 -2.98 -1.41
CA TYR A 22 4.39 -3.16 -1.28
C TYR A 22 4.92 -4.46 -1.91
N GLY A 23 4.05 -5.38 -2.31
CA GLY A 23 4.42 -6.71 -2.80
C GLY A 23 4.84 -7.69 -1.71
N SER A 24 5.08 -8.95 -2.10
CA SER A 24 5.36 -10.08 -1.22
C SER A 24 6.82 -10.22 -0.76
N ASN A 25 7.65 -9.20 -0.98
CA ASN A 25 9.08 -9.23 -0.62
C ASN A 25 9.44 -8.27 0.52
N GLN A 26 8.55 -7.33 0.86
CA GLN A 26 8.81 -6.25 1.82
C GLN A 26 8.12 -6.51 3.18
N TRP A 27 8.26 -7.72 3.73
CA TRP A 27 7.59 -8.12 4.98
C TRP A 27 7.90 -7.22 6.18
N SER A 28 9.14 -6.77 6.31
CA SER A 28 9.55 -5.85 7.39
C SER A 28 8.81 -4.52 7.33
N ARG A 29 8.42 -4.06 6.13
CA ARG A 29 7.64 -2.83 5.96
C ARG A 29 6.17 -3.08 6.27
N ILE A 30 5.64 -4.22 5.83
CA ILE A 30 4.25 -4.61 6.08
C ILE A 30 4.00 -4.82 7.57
N SER A 31 4.93 -5.45 8.29
CA SER A 31 4.78 -5.66 9.75
C SER A 31 4.72 -4.35 10.54
N THR A 32 5.26 -3.24 10.02
CA THR A 32 5.11 -1.93 10.70
C THR A 32 3.66 -1.41 10.73
N LEU A 33 2.77 -1.97 9.89
CA LEU A 33 1.34 -1.66 9.90
C LEU A 33 0.58 -2.44 10.98
N LEU A 34 1.17 -3.52 11.50
CA LEU A 34 0.56 -4.45 12.43
C LEU A 34 1.35 -4.45 13.75
N PRO A 35 0.90 -3.73 14.79
CA PRO A 35 1.68 -3.51 16.02
C PRO A 35 2.10 -4.79 16.75
N ARG A 36 1.29 -5.86 16.66
CA ARG A 36 1.48 -7.12 17.40
C ARG A 36 1.98 -8.28 16.52
N LYS A 37 2.27 -8.04 15.23
CA LYS A 37 2.69 -9.09 14.29
C LYS A 37 4.07 -8.79 13.73
N SER A 38 4.96 -9.78 13.80
CA SER A 38 6.31 -9.68 13.24
C SER A 38 6.29 -9.90 11.72
N ALA A 39 7.37 -9.53 11.03
CA ALA A 39 7.54 -9.82 9.61
C ALA A 39 7.46 -11.32 9.29
N VAL A 40 7.94 -12.17 10.23
CA VAL A 40 7.88 -13.63 10.11
C VAL A 40 6.43 -14.11 10.19
N HIS A 41 5.63 -13.59 11.13
CA HIS A 41 4.20 -13.90 11.24
C HIS A 41 3.47 -13.46 9.96
N CYS A 42 3.69 -12.24 9.49
CA CYS A 42 3.05 -11.73 8.26
C CYS A 42 3.34 -12.60 7.04
N LYS A 43 4.59 -13.04 6.87
CA LYS A 43 4.99 -13.94 5.77
C LYS A 43 4.33 -15.30 5.90
N ALA A 44 4.35 -15.89 7.11
CA ALA A 44 3.73 -17.18 7.37
C ALA A 44 2.22 -17.12 7.09
N ARG A 45 1.51 -16.13 7.64
CA ARG A 45 0.08 -15.92 7.39
C ARG A 45 -0.25 -15.82 5.92
N TRP A 46 0.54 -15.05 5.18
CA TRP A 46 0.33 -14.88 3.75
C TRP A 46 0.48 -16.20 3.00
N CYS A 47 1.60 -16.90 3.21
CA CYS A 47 1.91 -18.15 2.52
C CYS A 47 1.07 -19.35 2.98
N GLN A 48 0.46 -19.31 4.15
CA GLN A 48 -0.31 -20.42 4.73
C GLN A 48 -1.82 -20.22 4.70
N TRP A 49 -2.32 -18.99 4.57
CA TRP A 49 -3.76 -18.73 4.65
C TRP A 49 -4.29 -17.73 3.63
N LEU A 50 -3.60 -16.61 3.41
CA LEU A 50 -4.16 -15.51 2.61
C LEU A 50 -3.87 -15.58 1.13
N HIS A 51 -2.79 -16.25 0.70
CA HIS A 51 -2.39 -16.28 -0.70
C HIS A 51 -3.50 -16.89 -1.59
N PRO A 52 -3.84 -16.27 -2.74
CA PRO A 52 -4.95 -16.73 -3.58
C PRO A 52 -4.81 -18.16 -4.11
N SER A 53 -3.59 -18.69 -4.21
CA SER A 53 -3.35 -20.07 -4.66
C SER A 53 -3.72 -21.14 -3.63
N ILE A 54 -4.07 -20.74 -2.40
CA ILE A 54 -4.41 -21.68 -1.33
C ILE A 54 -5.92 -21.91 -1.38
N ILE A 55 -6.31 -23.15 -1.63
CA ILE A 55 -7.73 -23.53 -1.65
C ILE A 55 -8.26 -23.54 -0.21
N LYS A 56 -9.22 -22.64 0.05
CA LYS A 56 -9.84 -22.43 1.38
C LYS A 56 -11.06 -23.30 1.64
N SER A 57 -11.58 -24.01 0.63
CA SER A 57 -12.78 -24.83 0.80
C SER A 57 -12.56 -25.91 1.85
N VAL A 58 -13.55 -26.14 2.71
CA VAL A 58 -13.46 -27.15 3.76
C VAL A 58 -13.57 -28.56 3.17
N GLU A 59 -14.22 -28.67 2.01
CA GLU A 59 -14.49 -29.94 1.35
C GLU A 59 -13.27 -30.41 0.55
N TRP A 60 -12.83 -31.63 0.87
CA TRP A 60 -11.86 -32.39 0.09
C TRP A 60 -12.62 -33.15 -0.98
N THR A 61 -12.21 -32.95 -2.22
CA THR A 61 -12.70 -33.74 -3.34
C THR A 61 -11.99 -35.09 -3.36
N ARG A 62 -12.66 -36.10 -3.92
CA ARG A 62 -12.06 -37.43 -4.09
C ARG A 62 -10.77 -37.36 -4.93
N GLU A 63 -10.73 -36.48 -5.93
CA GLU A 63 -9.54 -36.25 -6.76
C GLU A 63 -8.36 -35.71 -5.95
N GLU A 64 -8.61 -34.79 -5.01
CA GLU A 64 -7.58 -34.28 -4.09
C GLU A 64 -7.06 -35.37 -3.15
N ASP A 65 -7.95 -36.24 -2.63
CA ASP A 65 -7.56 -37.35 -1.75
C ASP A 65 -6.73 -38.40 -2.50
N GLU A 66 -7.14 -38.79 -3.70
CA GLU A 66 -6.39 -39.74 -4.55
C GLU A 66 -5.01 -39.19 -4.88
N LYS A 67 -4.93 -37.90 -5.24
CA LYS A 67 -3.66 -37.21 -5.50
C LYS A 67 -2.78 -37.12 -4.25
N LEU A 68 -3.36 -36.83 -3.08
CA LEU A 68 -2.66 -36.76 -1.81
C LEU A 68 -2.04 -38.12 -1.44
N LEU A 69 -2.83 -39.20 -1.53
CA LEU A 69 -2.39 -40.57 -1.23
C LEU A 69 -1.33 -41.07 -2.21
N HIS A 70 -1.48 -40.74 -3.50
CA HIS A 70 -0.49 -41.11 -4.52
C HIS A 70 0.85 -40.40 -4.27
N LEU A 71 0.82 -39.09 -4.03
CA LEU A 71 2.03 -38.30 -3.79
C LEU A 71 2.70 -38.67 -2.46
N SER A 72 1.94 -38.96 -1.41
CA SER A 72 2.51 -39.39 -0.12
C SER A 72 3.19 -40.76 -0.21
N LYS A 73 2.71 -41.64 -1.09
CA LYS A 73 3.36 -42.93 -1.40
C LYS A 73 4.69 -42.75 -2.15
N ILE A 74 4.76 -41.80 -3.08
CA ILE A 74 5.98 -41.54 -3.88
C ILE A 74 7.02 -40.75 -3.07
N MET A 75 6.60 -39.76 -2.29
CA MET A 75 7.47 -38.88 -1.51
C MET A 75 7.08 -38.88 -0.02
N PRO A 76 7.50 -39.90 0.75
CA PRO A 76 7.12 -40.02 2.15
C PRO A 76 7.56 -38.79 2.97
N SER A 77 6.64 -38.25 3.77
CA SER A 77 6.87 -37.13 4.70
C SER A 77 7.35 -35.80 4.08
N GLN A 78 7.31 -35.65 2.75
CA GLN A 78 7.72 -34.42 2.06
C GLN A 78 6.55 -33.44 1.85
N TRP A 79 5.83 -33.12 2.93
CA TRP A 79 4.59 -32.34 2.88
C TRP A 79 4.76 -30.91 2.34
N LYS A 80 5.95 -30.33 2.47
CA LYS A 80 6.28 -29.01 1.87
C LYS A 80 6.32 -29.05 0.34
N THR A 81 6.68 -30.19 -0.23
CA THR A 81 6.72 -30.42 -1.69
C THR A 81 5.35 -30.84 -2.20
N ILE A 82 4.68 -31.74 -1.47
CA ILE A 82 3.36 -32.27 -1.85
C ILE A 82 2.27 -31.18 -1.84
N ALA A 83 2.26 -30.31 -0.82
CA ALA A 83 1.21 -29.32 -0.62
C ALA A 83 0.98 -28.38 -1.83
N PRO A 84 2.01 -27.73 -2.40
CA PRO A 84 1.85 -26.94 -3.62
C PRO A 84 1.28 -27.73 -4.81
N MET A 85 1.60 -29.02 -4.93
CA MET A 85 1.09 -29.86 -6.02
C MET A 85 -0.39 -30.20 -5.84
N VAL A 86 -0.85 -30.37 -4.61
CA VAL A 86 -2.27 -30.60 -4.27
C VAL A 86 -3.07 -29.29 -4.28
N GLY A 87 -2.42 -28.13 -4.14
CA GLY A 87 -3.08 -26.81 -4.06
C GLY A 87 -3.57 -26.45 -2.65
N ARG A 88 -3.08 -27.17 -1.64
CA ARG A 88 -3.43 -27.04 -0.22
C ARG A 88 -2.18 -26.69 0.60
N THR A 89 -2.33 -26.41 1.89
CA THR A 89 -1.18 -26.22 2.77
C THR A 89 -0.63 -27.54 3.31
N SER A 90 0.66 -27.54 3.69
CA SER A 90 1.30 -28.74 4.27
C SER A 90 0.56 -29.25 5.50
N THR A 91 0.07 -28.35 6.36
CA THR A 91 -0.70 -28.71 7.55
C THR A 91 -2.02 -29.36 7.17
N GLN A 92 -2.76 -28.79 6.21
CA GLN A 92 -4.01 -29.39 5.70
C GLN A 92 -3.78 -30.79 5.11
N CYS A 93 -2.70 -30.99 4.35
CA CYS A 93 -2.36 -32.28 3.77
C CYS A 93 -2.04 -33.34 4.84
N ILE A 94 -1.30 -32.96 5.89
CA ILE A 94 -0.97 -33.86 7.02
C ILE A 94 -2.26 -34.25 7.74
N ASP A 95 -3.06 -33.27 8.16
CA ASP A 95 -4.30 -33.51 8.91
C ASP A 95 -5.29 -34.37 8.12
N ARG A 96 -5.38 -34.17 6.80
CA ARG A 96 -6.24 -34.99 5.94
C ARG A 96 -5.69 -36.41 5.78
N TYR A 97 -4.39 -36.56 5.54
CA TYR A 97 -3.76 -37.85 5.38
C TYR A 97 -3.90 -38.72 6.64
N GLU A 98 -3.70 -38.14 7.82
CA GLU A 98 -3.93 -38.83 9.11
C GLU A 98 -5.39 -39.29 9.25
N LYS A 99 -6.36 -38.43 8.94
CA LYS A 99 -7.79 -38.81 8.95
C LYS A 99 -8.12 -39.94 7.98
N LEU A 100 -7.49 -39.97 6.81
CA LEU A 100 -7.67 -41.05 5.83
C LEU A 100 -7.06 -42.37 6.33
N LEU A 101 -5.94 -42.31 7.05
CA LEU A 101 -5.35 -43.49 7.69
C LEU A 101 -6.21 -44.01 8.85
N ASP A 102 -6.69 -43.11 9.71
CA ASP A 102 -7.57 -43.46 10.84
C ASP A 102 -8.87 -44.11 10.35
N ALA A 103 -9.47 -43.57 9.29
CA ALA A 103 -10.68 -44.12 8.67
C ALA A 103 -10.44 -45.53 8.06
N ALA A 104 -9.22 -45.81 7.59
CA ALA A 104 -8.85 -47.10 7.03
C ALA A 104 -8.52 -48.17 8.10
N CYS A 105 -8.16 -47.77 9.33
CA CYS A 105 -7.79 -48.67 10.42
C CYS A 105 -8.95 -49.23 11.27
N GLY A 106 -10.20 -48.79 11.05
CA GLY A 106 -11.40 -49.40 11.65
C GLY A 106 -11.92 -48.77 12.96
N GLU A 107 -13.24 -48.83 13.18
CA GLU A 107 -14.00 -48.11 14.21
C GLU A 107 -13.87 -48.64 15.67
N ASP A 108 -12.93 -49.54 15.97
CA ASP A 108 -12.87 -50.22 17.27
C ASP A 108 -12.25 -49.38 18.41
N SER A 109 -11.89 -48.12 18.15
CA SER A 109 -11.29 -47.20 19.15
C SER A 109 -11.99 -45.83 19.21
N LYS A 110 -13.32 -45.78 19.03
CA LYS A 110 -14.09 -44.55 19.28
C LYS A 110 -14.11 -44.11 20.76
N SER A 111 -13.61 -44.94 21.69
CA SER A 111 -13.64 -44.70 23.16
C SER A 111 -12.51 -43.83 23.72
N TYR A 112 -11.51 -43.39 22.95
CA TYR A 112 -10.38 -42.56 23.43
C TYR A 112 -10.38 -41.11 22.93
N CYS A 113 -11.45 -40.63 22.29
CA CYS A 113 -11.51 -39.33 21.61
C CYS A 113 -11.50 -38.08 22.53
N ASP A 114 -11.66 -38.27 23.85
CA ASP A 114 -11.55 -37.22 24.88
C ASP A 114 -10.10 -37.02 25.38
N ARG A 115 -9.20 -37.95 25.05
CA ARG A 115 -7.79 -37.98 25.47
C ARG A 115 -6.84 -38.00 24.28
N ASP A 116 -7.17 -37.28 23.21
CA ASP A 116 -6.22 -37.03 22.12
C ASP A 116 -5.12 -36.08 22.62
N PRO A 117 -3.87 -36.54 22.80
CA PRO A 117 -2.78 -35.69 23.31
C PRO A 117 -2.45 -34.51 22.38
N ARG A 118 -2.99 -34.50 21.16
CA ARG A 118 -2.80 -33.47 20.15
C ARG A 118 -3.82 -32.33 20.23
N LYS A 119 -4.97 -32.53 20.89
CA LYS A 119 -5.92 -31.45 21.16
C LYS A 119 -5.35 -30.58 22.26
N LEU A 120 -5.06 -29.32 21.92
CA LEU A 120 -4.60 -28.32 22.88
C LEU A 120 -5.55 -28.27 24.07
N ARG A 121 -5.00 -28.37 25.27
CA ARG A 121 -5.80 -28.18 26.48
C ARG A 121 -6.26 -26.72 26.56
N PRO A 122 -7.42 -26.42 27.14
CA PRO A 122 -7.82 -25.03 27.40
C PRO A 122 -6.68 -24.26 28.10
N GLY A 123 -6.09 -23.26 27.41
CA GLY A 123 -4.97 -22.45 27.88
C GLY A 123 -3.60 -22.73 27.24
N GLU A 124 -3.46 -23.80 26.45
CA GLU A 124 -2.22 -24.12 25.73
C GLU A 124 -2.13 -23.31 24.43
N ILE A 125 -1.02 -22.58 24.24
CA ILE A 125 -0.81 -21.76 23.03
C ILE A 125 -0.53 -22.68 21.84
N ASP A 126 -1.32 -22.54 20.78
CA ASP A 126 -1.11 -23.26 19.52
C ASP A 126 0.28 -22.94 18.93
N PRO A 127 1.11 -23.95 18.62
CA PRO A 127 2.37 -23.75 17.93
C PRO A 127 2.25 -23.13 16.52
N ASN A 128 1.08 -23.22 15.86
CA ASN A 128 0.88 -22.74 14.48
C ASN A 128 -0.41 -21.92 14.27
N PRO A 129 -0.55 -20.73 14.90
CA PRO A 129 -1.75 -19.88 14.79
C PRO A 129 -1.97 -19.33 13.38
N GLU A 130 -0.93 -19.31 12.56
CA GLU A 130 -0.90 -18.76 11.20
C GLU A 130 -1.79 -19.54 10.21
N SER A 131 -2.09 -20.80 10.52
CA SER A 131 -2.84 -21.73 9.67
C SER A 131 -4.35 -21.79 9.94
N ARG A 132 -4.87 -21.06 10.94
CA ARG A 132 -6.28 -21.09 11.33
C ARG A 132 -7.09 -19.96 10.69
N PRO A 133 -8.43 -20.09 10.53
CA PRO A 133 -9.30 -18.98 10.18
C PRO A 133 -9.10 -17.78 11.10
N ALA A 134 -9.17 -16.57 10.54
CA ALA A 134 -9.17 -15.35 11.35
C ALA A 134 -10.44 -15.29 12.21
N ARG A 135 -10.28 -14.78 13.42
CA ARG A 135 -11.41 -14.53 14.33
C ARG A 135 -12.25 -13.38 13.76
N PRO A 136 -13.59 -13.54 13.71
CA PRO A 136 -14.49 -12.43 13.39
C PRO A 136 -14.24 -11.23 14.31
N ASP A 137 -14.26 -10.05 13.70
CA ASP A 137 -14.09 -8.79 14.42
C ASP A 137 -15.28 -8.55 15.37
N PRO A 138 -15.05 -8.14 16.63
CA PRO A 138 -16.11 -7.72 17.54
C PRO A 138 -16.93 -6.56 16.97
N VAL A 139 -18.23 -6.49 17.29
CA VAL A 139 -19.11 -5.37 16.88
C VAL A 139 -18.58 -4.04 17.43
N ASP A 140 -18.19 -4.06 18.71
CA ASP A 140 -17.51 -2.94 19.36
C ASP A 140 -16.00 -3.21 19.39
N MET A 141 -15.31 -2.72 18.36
CA MET A 141 -13.84 -2.78 18.29
C MET A 141 -13.21 -1.92 19.38
N ASP A 142 -12.16 -2.43 20.00
CA ASP A 142 -11.37 -1.72 21.00
C ASP A 142 -10.72 -0.47 20.39
N ASN A 143 -10.45 0.54 21.23
CA ASN A 143 -9.85 1.80 20.76
C ASN A 143 -8.51 1.58 20.04
N ASP A 144 -7.69 0.67 20.56
CA ASP A 144 -6.38 0.34 20.00
C ASP A 144 -6.50 -0.29 18.59
N GLU A 145 -7.54 -1.09 18.34
CA GLU A 145 -7.78 -1.70 17.03
C GLU A 145 -8.28 -0.67 16.02
N LYS A 146 -9.14 0.25 16.45
CA LYS A 146 -9.59 1.39 15.64
C LYS A 146 -8.42 2.30 15.27
N GLU A 147 -7.53 2.58 16.22
CA GLU A 147 -6.32 3.37 15.99
C GLU A 147 -5.38 2.65 15.02
N MET A 148 -5.18 1.34 15.18
CA MET A 148 -4.39 0.51 14.26
C MET A 148 -4.93 0.61 12.82
N LEU A 149 -6.24 0.44 12.63
CA LEU A 149 -6.89 0.53 11.31
C LEU A 149 -6.74 1.93 10.70
N SER A 150 -6.97 2.97 11.48
CA SER A 150 -6.80 4.37 11.06
C SER A 150 -5.35 4.67 10.64
N ALA A 151 -4.38 4.24 11.46
CA ALA A 151 -2.96 4.42 11.20
C ALA A 151 -2.51 3.67 9.94
N ALA A 152 -2.96 2.42 9.77
CA ALA A 152 -2.69 1.64 8.58
C ALA A 152 -3.28 2.31 7.33
N ARG A 153 -4.55 2.74 7.37
CA ARG A 153 -5.21 3.46 6.28
C ARG A 153 -4.48 4.73 5.89
N ALA A 154 -4.10 5.56 6.86
CA ALA A 154 -3.36 6.79 6.60
C ALA A 154 -1.99 6.52 5.96
N ARG A 155 -1.24 5.52 6.45
CA ARG A 155 0.07 5.15 5.87
C ARG A 155 -0.04 4.56 4.46
N LEU A 156 -1.09 3.78 4.19
CA LEU A 156 -1.35 3.23 2.87
C LEU A 156 -1.82 4.30 1.87
N ALA A 157 -2.57 5.31 2.30
CA ALA A 157 -2.97 6.42 1.42
C ALA A 157 -1.82 7.39 1.09
N ASN A 158 -0.90 7.62 2.04
CA ASN A 158 0.23 8.52 1.83
C ASN A 158 1.31 7.87 0.94
N THR A 159 1.48 8.40 -0.29
CA THR A 159 2.53 7.98 -1.24
C THR A 159 3.69 8.96 -1.32
N SER A 160 3.47 10.23 -0.96
CA SER A 160 4.49 11.28 -0.99
C SER A 160 5.51 11.15 0.14
N GLY A 161 6.80 11.14 -0.19
CA GLY A 161 7.89 11.16 0.77
C GLY A 161 8.12 12.52 1.44
N LYS A 162 9.06 12.58 2.40
CA LYS A 162 9.39 13.80 3.17
C LYS A 162 9.73 15.00 2.27
N LYS A 163 10.49 14.78 1.19
CA LYS A 163 10.92 15.84 0.24
C LYS A 163 9.75 16.44 -0.53
N ALA A 164 8.83 15.60 -1.03
CA ALA A 164 7.63 16.06 -1.74
C ALA A 164 6.72 16.87 -0.80
N LYS A 165 6.46 16.37 0.41
CA LYS A 165 5.66 17.10 1.40
C LYS A 165 6.31 18.44 1.80
N ARG A 166 7.64 18.47 1.96
CA ARG A 166 8.37 19.71 2.27
C ARG A 166 8.25 20.73 1.13
N ARG A 167 8.55 20.33 -0.10
CA ARG A 167 8.40 21.22 -1.28
C ARG A 167 6.98 21.73 -1.45
N ALA A 168 5.97 20.90 -1.23
CA ALA A 168 4.58 21.33 -1.30
C ALA A 168 4.27 22.42 -0.26
N ARG A 169 4.74 22.25 0.99
CA ARG A 169 4.59 23.29 2.02
C ARG A 169 5.37 24.56 1.70
N GLU A 170 6.60 24.44 1.22
CA GLU A 170 7.43 25.59 0.81
C GLU A 170 6.74 26.39 -0.30
N LYS A 171 6.17 25.70 -1.30
CA LYS A 171 5.39 26.33 -2.38
C LYS A 171 4.15 27.05 -1.84
N MET A 172 3.38 26.42 -0.95
CA MET A 172 2.23 27.06 -0.32
C MET A 172 2.63 28.30 0.49
N HIS A 173 3.74 28.25 1.23
CA HIS A 173 4.26 29.41 1.96
C HIS A 173 4.77 30.51 1.04
N GLU A 174 5.35 30.18 -0.11
CA GLU A 174 5.77 31.14 -1.12
C GLU A 174 4.57 31.85 -1.76
N GLU A 175 3.54 31.09 -2.15
CA GLU A 175 2.28 31.64 -2.66
C GLU A 175 1.60 32.55 -1.62
N ALA A 176 1.54 32.12 -0.35
CA ALA A 176 0.99 32.93 0.73
C ALA A 176 1.78 34.24 0.93
N ARG A 177 3.12 34.19 0.89
CA ARG A 177 3.96 35.39 0.96
C ARG A 177 3.71 36.32 -0.23
N ARG A 178 3.58 35.78 -1.44
CA ARG A 178 3.27 36.56 -2.65
C ARG A 178 1.92 37.26 -2.52
N LEU A 179 0.88 36.55 -2.05
CA LEU A 179 -0.45 37.13 -1.83
C LEU A 179 -0.43 38.23 -0.77
N ALA A 180 0.26 38.02 0.35
CA ALA A 180 0.40 39.03 1.40
C ALA A 180 1.12 40.30 0.89
N SER A 181 2.20 40.14 0.13
CA SER A 181 2.91 41.28 -0.49
C SER A 181 2.04 42.03 -1.50
N LEU A 182 1.25 41.32 -2.31
CA LEU A 182 0.31 41.93 -3.24
C LEU A 182 -0.80 42.70 -2.52
N GLN A 183 -1.34 42.13 -1.44
CA GLN A 183 -2.35 42.80 -0.62
C GLN A 183 -1.78 44.08 0.01
N LYS A 184 -0.59 44.01 0.62
CA LYS A 184 0.12 45.19 1.15
C LYS A 184 0.28 46.27 0.08
N LYS A 185 0.71 45.88 -1.14
CA LYS A 185 0.87 46.83 -2.25
C LYS A 185 -0.45 47.47 -2.65
N ARG A 186 -1.55 46.71 -2.71
CA ARG A 186 -2.89 47.24 -3.00
C ARG A 186 -3.35 48.25 -1.96
N GLU A 187 -3.12 47.97 -0.67
CA GLU A 187 -3.47 48.87 0.42
C GLU A 187 -2.66 50.17 0.38
N LEU A 188 -1.36 50.09 0.08
CA LEU A 188 -0.51 51.28 -0.12
C LEU A 188 -0.97 52.13 -1.31
N VAL A 189 -1.27 51.50 -2.45
CA VAL A 189 -1.77 52.21 -3.63
C VAL A 189 -3.13 52.85 -3.35
N ALA A 190 -4.03 52.17 -2.62
CA ALA A 190 -5.31 52.72 -2.21
C ALA A 190 -5.15 53.94 -1.27
N ALA A 191 -4.10 53.96 -0.45
CA ALA A 191 -3.71 55.10 0.38
C ALA A 191 -2.98 56.20 -0.42
N GLY A 192 -2.77 56.04 -1.73
CA GLY A 192 -2.08 57.00 -2.59
C GLY A 192 -0.55 56.94 -2.51
N ILE A 193 0.02 55.93 -1.85
CA ILE A 193 1.47 55.76 -1.69
C ILE A 193 1.98 54.81 -2.79
N ILE A 194 2.78 55.35 -3.73
CA ILE A 194 3.39 54.58 -4.81
C ILE A 194 4.74 54.04 -4.35
N ASP A 195 4.80 52.73 -4.07
CA ASP A 195 6.05 52.03 -3.76
C ASP A 195 6.78 51.66 -5.07
N THR A 196 7.88 52.35 -5.36
CA THR A 196 8.72 52.17 -6.55
C THR A 196 9.94 51.27 -6.31
N GLU A 197 10.10 50.72 -5.10
CA GLU A 197 11.32 50.00 -4.75
C GLU A 197 11.34 48.60 -5.38
N GLN A 198 12.04 48.48 -6.51
CA GLN A 198 12.33 47.18 -7.12
C GLN A 198 13.49 46.52 -6.38
N GLN A 199 13.25 45.32 -5.85
CA GLN A 199 14.33 44.51 -5.28
C GLN A 199 15.34 44.18 -6.37
N ARG A 200 16.58 44.67 -6.21
CA ARG A 200 17.69 44.33 -7.10
C ARG A 200 18.12 42.89 -6.82
N GLU A 201 17.84 42.00 -7.76
CA GLU A 201 18.31 40.62 -7.67
C GLU A 201 19.85 40.56 -7.83
N ARG A 202 20.50 39.76 -6.98
CA ARG A 202 21.97 39.60 -6.99
C ARG A 202 22.34 38.35 -7.78
N GLY A 203 23.15 38.50 -8.83
CA GLY A 203 23.78 37.39 -9.56
C GLY A 203 23.49 37.38 -11.07
N LYS A 204 23.91 36.30 -11.75
CA LYS A 204 23.54 36.02 -13.16
C LYS A 204 22.09 35.50 -13.21
N PHE A 205 21.12 36.36 -12.90
CA PHE A 205 19.69 36.06 -13.06
C PHE A 205 19.23 36.62 -14.40
N THR A 206 18.54 35.79 -15.20
CA THR A 206 17.95 36.22 -16.46
C THR A 206 16.49 36.54 -16.22
N ASP A 207 16.13 37.82 -16.31
CA ASP A 207 14.75 38.26 -16.22
C ASP A 207 14.02 38.00 -17.54
N TYR A 208 13.19 36.96 -17.53
CA TYR A 208 12.37 36.57 -18.68
C TYR A 208 11.26 37.58 -19.01
N ASN A 209 10.93 38.49 -18.10
CA ASN A 209 9.94 39.53 -18.36
C ASN A 209 10.56 40.77 -19.03
N ALA A 210 11.86 41.02 -18.84
CA ALA A 210 12.55 42.16 -19.44
C ALA A 210 12.91 41.92 -20.91
N GLU A 211 13.31 40.69 -21.26
CA GLU A 211 13.79 40.36 -22.61
C GLU A 211 13.27 38.99 -23.08
N ILE A 212 13.08 38.85 -24.39
CA ILE A 212 12.77 37.56 -25.01
C ILE A 212 14.01 36.68 -24.94
N PHE A 213 14.01 35.75 -23.98
CA PHE A 213 15.14 34.84 -23.79
C PHE A 213 15.35 33.93 -25.01
N LEU A 214 16.57 33.93 -25.55
CA LEU A 214 16.98 33.12 -26.70
C LEU A 214 16.05 33.25 -27.91
N GLU A 215 15.70 34.49 -28.29
CA GLU A 215 14.90 34.76 -29.48
C GLU A 215 15.50 34.09 -30.73
N LYS A 216 14.74 33.17 -31.33
CA LYS A 216 15.05 32.57 -32.63
C LYS A 216 14.18 33.24 -33.68
N LYS A 217 14.79 34.07 -34.51
CA LYS A 217 14.08 34.74 -35.60
C LYS A 217 13.58 33.70 -36.61
N PRO A 218 12.34 33.85 -37.11
CA PRO A 218 11.84 32.96 -38.15
C PRO A 218 12.73 33.05 -39.39
N PRO A 219 12.98 31.94 -40.09
CA PRO A 219 13.71 31.97 -41.36
C PRO A 219 12.92 32.78 -42.39
N SER A 220 13.62 33.46 -43.29
CA SER A 220 13.00 34.21 -44.38
C SER A 220 12.19 33.26 -45.27
N GLY A 221 10.88 33.51 -45.39
CA GLY A 221 9.96 32.71 -46.18
C GLY A 221 9.81 33.21 -47.63
N PHE A 222 9.02 32.49 -48.42
CA PHE A 222 8.66 32.87 -49.79
C PHE A 222 7.57 33.97 -49.84
N TYR A 223 6.76 34.10 -48.79
CA TYR A 223 5.64 35.04 -48.71
C TYR A 223 6.01 36.28 -47.87
N ASP A 224 5.49 37.46 -48.25
CA ASP A 224 5.65 38.72 -47.51
C ASP A 224 4.66 38.79 -46.32
N ALA A 225 5.21 38.80 -45.09
CA ALA A 225 4.45 38.84 -43.84
C ALA A 225 4.30 40.27 -43.24
N THR A 226 4.78 41.31 -43.92
CA THR A 226 4.86 42.67 -43.35
C THR A 226 3.51 43.24 -42.92
N HIS A 227 2.43 42.91 -43.64
CA HIS A 227 1.07 43.37 -43.29
C HIS A 227 0.55 42.68 -42.01
N GLU A 228 0.87 41.42 -41.81
CA GLU A 228 0.50 40.65 -40.62
C GLU A 228 1.25 41.15 -39.39
N ASP A 229 2.55 41.44 -39.52
CA ASP A 229 3.38 42.01 -38.45
C ASP A 229 2.84 43.37 -37.98
N ARG A 230 2.51 44.27 -38.91
CA ARG A 230 1.93 45.59 -38.59
C ARG A 230 0.61 45.46 -37.84
N ARG A 231 -0.25 44.54 -38.29
CA ARG A 231 -1.54 44.26 -37.63
C ARG A 231 -1.33 43.68 -36.23
N SER A 232 -0.33 42.81 -36.05
CA SER A 232 0.04 42.22 -34.76
C SER A 232 0.51 43.29 -33.77
N VAL A 233 1.39 44.19 -34.20
CA VAL A 233 1.86 45.33 -33.38
C VAL A 233 0.70 46.24 -32.99
N GLN A 234 -0.20 46.55 -33.93
CA GLN A 234 -1.37 47.38 -33.65
C GLN A 234 -2.30 46.72 -32.61
N ASN A 235 -2.57 45.42 -32.73
CA ASN A 235 -3.38 44.68 -31.75
C ASN A 235 -2.72 44.61 -30.36
N HIS A 236 -1.40 44.46 -30.31
CA HIS A 236 -0.65 44.45 -29.05
C HIS A 236 -0.74 45.79 -28.33
N HIS A 237 -0.60 46.91 -29.06
CA HIS A 237 -0.77 48.24 -28.49
C HIS A 237 -2.19 48.51 -27.98
N LEU A 238 -3.22 48.06 -28.69
CA LEU A 238 -4.61 48.17 -28.25
C LEU A 238 -4.84 47.37 -26.95
N THR A 239 -4.25 46.18 -26.83
CA THR A 239 -4.39 45.32 -25.65
C THR A 239 -3.71 45.91 -24.41
N THR A 240 -2.54 46.53 -24.58
CA THR A 240 -1.74 47.08 -23.48
C THR A 240 -2.23 48.46 -23.00
N ARG A 241 -2.90 49.23 -23.86
CA ARG A 241 -3.48 50.55 -23.53
C ARG A 241 -4.93 50.49 -23.04
N GLY A 242 -5.61 49.37 -23.22
CA GLY A 242 -7.02 49.19 -22.87
C GLY A 242 -7.31 48.81 -21.41
N VAL A 243 -6.30 48.87 -20.53
CA VAL A 243 -6.39 48.56 -19.09
C VAL A 243 -5.96 49.76 -18.27
#